data_AF-A0A7K0PZR5-F1
#
_entry.id   AF-A0A7K0PZR5-F1
#
_cell.length_a   1.000
_cell.length_b   1.000
_cell.length_c   1.000
_cell.angle_alpha   90.00
_cell.angle_beta   90.00
_cell.angle_gamma   90.00
#
_symmetry.space_group_name_H-M   'P 1'
#
loop_
_entity.id
_entity.type
_entity.pdbx_description
1 polymer ?
#
loop_
_entity_poly.entity_id
_entity_poly.type
_entity_poly.pdbx_seq_one_letter_code
_entity_poly.pdbx_strand_id
1 'polypeptide(L)'
;MAATASVSRSPGPSTVGVVPARADRASTCRPATALTGRASSQLPGPPSRSSVAVALARTAPADSSTPRGVPVEPEVTTTRSAPSSSGSSGRRAARAAAAGPSPAGSTASGASPSRAARTAGQTSSSTAGPRAGAGTRESCRATSSEGTAVPAYAGPVIEGLTDVRVFSTPLRTRFRRIDVRDGVLVRGPAGWGEFSPFWDYDDAESRRWWASAVESATVGWPDPVRSSVPVNCIVPAVGPEQAHAVVTASGCATAKVKVAEPGQTAADDEARVEAVRDALGPAGGLRVDANAAWDLDTAVERIRSLDRFDLQYVEQPVATVEELVALRRRIDVRVAADEVVRRSADPLGVDLREACDVVVLKVQPLGGVRAALEVAAAHGLPCVVSSALESSVGLAAGLALAAALPELPFACGLGTLALLTGDVASDRLVPVDGALVVRAVEPDRLDDVAADPDTDRRWRARLDRVAAS
;
A
#
# COMPACT_ATOMS: atom_id res chain seq x y z
N MET A 1 -17.93 64.44 -29.91
CA MET A 1 -19.33 64.81 -30.18
C MET A 1 -20.06 63.62 -30.79
N ALA A 2 -21.36 63.72 -31.07
CA ALA A 2 -22.24 62.56 -31.23
C ALA A 2 -22.41 62.04 -32.67
N ALA A 3 -22.88 60.78 -32.76
CA ALA A 3 -23.72 60.20 -33.83
C ALA A 3 -23.06 60.01 -35.22
N THR A 4 -23.64 59.30 -36.21
CA THR A 4 -25.03 58.81 -36.46
C THR A 4 -25.09 57.37 -37.02
N ALA A 5 -26.30 56.79 -37.16
CA ALA A 5 -26.54 55.46 -37.74
C ALA A 5 -27.78 55.40 -38.67
N SER A 6 -27.74 54.53 -39.69
CA SER A 6 -28.86 54.01 -40.52
C SER A 6 -28.33 52.82 -41.36
N VAL A 7 -29.02 51.71 -41.71
CA VAL A 7 -30.41 51.20 -41.66
C VAL A 7 -31.27 51.40 -42.93
N SER A 8 -31.40 50.31 -43.71
CA SER A 8 -32.50 49.96 -44.64
C SER A 8 -32.49 48.42 -44.83
N ARG A 9 -33.50 47.62 -44.44
CA ARG A 9 -34.92 47.45 -44.83
C ARG A 9 -35.16 46.61 -46.11
N SER A 10 -36.11 45.67 -45.97
CA SER A 10 -36.40 44.53 -46.87
C SER A 10 -37.46 44.83 -47.96
N PRO A 11 -37.80 43.83 -48.82
CA PRO A 11 -39.11 43.17 -48.63
C PRO A 11 -39.10 41.63 -48.89
N GLY A 12 -40.23 40.97 -48.59
CA GLY A 12 -40.55 39.58 -49.00
C GLY A 12 -41.72 39.53 -49.99
N PRO A 13 -42.25 38.34 -50.33
CA PRO A 13 -43.63 38.01 -49.94
C PRO A 13 -43.87 36.53 -49.54
N SER A 14 -45.12 36.17 -49.26
CA SER A 14 -45.56 34.93 -48.56
C SER A 14 -46.68 34.14 -49.29
N THR A 15 -47.20 33.10 -48.59
CA THR A 15 -48.46 32.33 -48.75
C THR A 15 -48.40 30.95 -49.46
N VAL A 16 -49.17 29.89 -49.10
CA VAL A 16 -49.97 29.55 -47.88
C VAL A 16 -50.25 28.03 -47.78
N GLY A 17 -50.31 27.49 -46.55
CA GLY A 17 -51.33 26.47 -46.14
C GLY A 17 -51.01 24.96 -46.26
N VAL A 18 -51.74 24.03 -45.60
CA VAL A 18 -52.79 24.10 -44.54
C VAL A 18 -52.70 22.81 -43.65
N VAL A 19 -53.18 22.88 -42.40
CA VAL A 19 -53.17 21.81 -41.38
C VAL A 19 -54.51 21.05 -41.27
N PRO A 20 -54.51 19.75 -40.90
CA PRO A 20 -55.51 19.22 -39.95
C PRO A 20 -54.84 18.56 -38.72
N ALA A 21 -55.61 18.34 -37.63
CA ALA A 21 -55.06 18.17 -36.28
C ALA A 21 -55.72 17.07 -35.42
N ARG A 22 -55.15 16.90 -34.20
CA ARG A 22 -55.59 16.09 -33.04
C ARG A 22 -55.39 14.57 -33.09
N ALA A 23 -54.66 14.08 -32.08
CA ALA A 23 -55.31 13.39 -30.95
C ALA A 23 -54.37 13.28 -29.73
N ASP A 24 -54.69 13.95 -28.63
CA ASP A 24 -54.06 13.69 -27.32
C ASP A 24 -54.53 12.35 -26.75
N ARG A 25 -53.63 11.60 -26.11
CA ARG A 25 -53.97 10.49 -25.20
C ARG A 25 -53.07 10.48 -23.97
N ALA A 26 -53.44 11.30 -22.97
CA ALA A 26 -53.09 10.97 -21.60
C ALA A 26 -53.84 9.68 -21.20
N SER A 27 -53.15 8.72 -20.58
CA SER A 27 -53.76 7.52 -20.02
C SER A 27 -53.24 7.30 -18.61
N THR A 28 -54.13 7.42 -17.62
CA THR A 28 -53.83 7.22 -16.20
C THR A 28 -53.88 5.75 -15.84
N CYS A 29 -52.86 5.24 -15.15
CA CYS A 29 -53.00 4.06 -14.29
C CYS A 29 -52.27 4.28 -12.97
N ARG A 30 -52.83 3.74 -11.88
CA ARG A 30 -52.35 3.92 -10.51
C ARG A 30 -51.26 2.91 -10.14
N PRO A 31 -50.40 3.20 -9.15
CA PRO A 31 -49.70 2.13 -8.42
C PRO A 31 -50.72 1.20 -7.75
N ALA A 32 -50.39 -0.09 -7.66
CA ALA A 32 -51.26 -1.09 -7.04
C ALA A 32 -51.24 -0.97 -5.50
N THR A 33 -52.41 -1.08 -4.86
CA THR A 33 -52.54 -1.01 -3.40
C THR A 33 -53.26 -2.25 -2.85
N ALA A 34 -52.52 -3.21 -2.31
CA ALA A 34 -53.03 -4.32 -1.51
C ALA A 34 -51.87 -5.00 -0.75
N LEU A 35 -52.00 -5.45 0.51
CA LEU A 35 -52.98 -5.09 1.56
C LEU A 35 -52.34 -5.39 2.94
N THR A 36 -52.89 -4.81 4.00
CA THR A 36 -52.41 -4.81 5.40
C THR A 36 -52.05 -6.20 5.99
N GLY A 37 -50.92 -6.31 6.71
CA GLY A 37 -50.42 -7.60 7.22
C GLY A 37 -49.60 -7.59 8.53
N ARG A 38 -50.11 -6.94 9.60
CA ARG A 38 -49.54 -6.86 10.98
C ARG A 38 -48.21 -6.12 11.17
N ALA A 39 -48.15 -5.35 12.26
CA ALA A 39 -46.93 -4.73 12.77
C ALA A 39 -46.20 -5.65 13.76
N SER A 40 -44.90 -5.43 13.93
CA SER A 40 -44.14 -5.85 15.11
C SER A 40 -43.30 -4.67 15.57
N SER A 41 -43.46 -4.26 16.83
CA SER A 41 -42.72 -3.16 17.43
C SER A 41 -41.37 -3.65 17.96
N GLN A 42 -40.27 -3.14 17.42
CA GLN A 42 -38.97 -3.20 18.08
C GLN A 42 -38.49 -1.78 18.42
N LEU A 43 -37.89 -1.66 19.60
CA LEU A 43 -37.45 -0.39 20.19
C LEU A 43 -36.19 0.12 19.49
N PRO A 44 -35.93 1.44 19.48
CA PRO A 44 -34.61 1.95 19.12
C PRO A 44 -33.55 1.35 20.05
N GLY A 45 -32.44 0.89 19.47
CA GLY A 45 -31.31 0.36 20.23
C GLY A 45 -30.66 1.43 21.12
N PRO A 46 -29.87 1.01 22.14
CA PRO A 46 -29.19 1.96 23.03
C PRO A 46 -28.20 2.83 22.24
N PRO A 47 -28.09 4.14 22.55
CA PRO A 47 -27.18 5.04 21.84
C PRO A 47 -25.71 4.68 22.12
N SER A 48 -24.84 4.94 21.13
CA SER A 48 -23.41 4.64 21.21
C SER A 48 -22.71 5.49 22.28
N ARG A 49 -21.69 4.92 22.94
CA ARG A 49 -21.04 5.51 24.13
C ARG A 49 -20.41 6.90 23.90
N SER A 50 -20.08 7.27 22.67
CA SER A 50 -19.59 8.61 22.33
C SER A 50 -20.64 9.72 22.49
N SER A 51 -21.92 9.41 22.27
CA SER A 51 -23.01 10.40 22.28
C SER A 51 -23.34 10.96 23.67
N VAL A 52 -23.10 10.19 24.74
CA VAL A 52 -23.35 10.61 26.13
C VAL A 52 -22.28 11.60 26.64
N ALA A 53 -21.03 11.45 26.19
CA ALA A 53 -19.92 12.31 26.61
C ALA A 53 -20.05 13.77 26.10
N VAL A 54 -20.59 13.96 24.89
CA VAL A 54 -20.73 15.29 24.26
C VAL A 54 -21.90 16.09 24.85
N ALA A 55 -22.94 15.42 25.37
CA ALA A 55 -24.14 16.07 25.89
C ALA A 55 -23.93 16.79 27.25
N LEU A 56 -23.08 16.24 28.13
CA LEU A 56 -22.88 16.78 29.49
C LEU A 56 -21.86 17.93 29.55
N ALA A 57 -21.10 18.19 28.49
CA ALA A 57 -20.06 19.22 28.44
C ALA A 57 -20.58 20.66 28.16
N ARG A 58 -21.91 20.86 28.01
CA ARG A 58 -22.48 22.15 27.54
C ARG A 58 -23.39 22.88 28.53
N THR A 59 -23.59 22.35 29.74
CA THR A 59 -24.39 23.00 30.81
C THR A 59 -23.78 22.78 32.20
N ALA A 60 -22.69 23.49 32.50
CA ALA A 60 -22.18 23.67 33.86
C ALA A 60 -21.75 25.13 34.05
N PRO A 61 -22.21 25.84 35.09
CA PRO A 61 -21.80 27.22 35.35
C PRO A 61 -20.37 27.26 35.90
N ALA A 62 -19.59 28.24 35.44
CA ALA A 62 -18.21 28.43 35.90
C ALA A 62 -18.16 29.35 37.13
N ASP A 63 -18.21 28.76 38.32
CA ASP A 63 -17.67 29.38 39.54
C ASP A 63 -17.28 28.30 40.56
N SER A 64 -16.07 28.38 41.10
CA SER A 64 -15.54 27.42 42.09
C SER A 64 -14.46 28.06 42.96
N SER A 65 -14.89 28.67 44.06
CA SER A 65 -14.02 29.41 44.99
C SER A 65 -13.46 28.49 46.09
N THR A 66 -12.49 27.63 45.74
CA THR A 66 -11.83 26.72 46.69
C THR A 66 -10.32 27.05 46.79
N PRO A 67 -9.78 27.38 47.99
CA PRO A 67 -8.36 27.71 48.15
C PRO A 67 -7.43 26.54 47.81
N ARG A 68 -6.30 26.81 47.15
CA ARG A 68 -5.24 25.82 46.93
C ARG A 68 -4.45 25.60 48.22
N GLY A 69 -4.34 24.35 48.66
CA GLY A 69 -3.41 23.95 49.72
C GLY A 69 -1.95 24.06 49.27
N VAL A 70 -1.06 24.28 50.24
CA VAL A 70 0.40 24.31 50.03
C VAL A 70 0.94 22.86 49.94
N PRO A 71 1.92 22.55 49.08
CA PRO A 71 2.55 21.23 49.05
C PRO A 71 3.26 20.90 50.37
N VAL A 72 3.18 19.63 50.77
CA VAL A 72 3.97 19.06 51.88
C VAL A 72 4.98 18.10 51.28
N GLU A 73 6.27 18.31 51.54
CA GLU A 73 7.32 17.38 51.12
C GLU A 73 7.39 16.13 52.03
N PRO A 74 7.73 14.95 51.50
CA PRO A 74 7.90 13.74 52.31
C PRO A 74 9.25 13.76 53.06
N GLU A 75 9.23 13.47 54.36
CA GLU A 75 10.45 13.33 55.17
C GLU A 75 11.30 12.12 54.73
N VAL A 76 12.59 12.34 54.49
CA VAL A 76 13.57 11.26 54.20
C VAL A 76 14.53 11.13 55.37
N THR A 77 14.31 10.12 56.23
CA THR A 77 15.15 9.85 57.40
C THR A 77 16.53 9.33 57.02
N THR A 78 17.55 10.19 57.07
CA THR A 78 18.95 9.81 56.80
C THR A 78 19.61 9.11 57.98
N THR A 79 20.04 7.85 57.83
CA THR A 79 21.00 7.22 58.75
C THR A 79 22.43 7.62 58.39
N ARG A 80 23.12 8.29 59.32
CA ARG A 80 24.56 8.61 59.23
C ARG A 80 25.40 7.56 59.95
N SER A 81 26.55 7.22 59.37
CA SER A 81 27.77 6.83 60.08
C SER A 81 29.00 7.34 59.31
N ALA A 82 30.11 7.58 60.02
CA ALA A 82 31.19 8.47 59.58
C ALA A 82 32.37 7.74 58.89
N PRO A 83 33.18 8.46 58.08
CA PRO A 83 34.34 7.88 57.38
C PRO A 83 35.62 7.88 58.23
N SER A 84 36.60 7.08 57.81
CA SER A 84 38.02 7.21 58.19
C SER A 84 38.90 7.18 56.94
N SER A 85 40.06 7.85 56.97
CA SER A 85 40.85 8.13 55.77
C SER A 85 42.37 8.07 55.99
N SER A 86 43.03 7.09 55.36
CA SER A 86 44.47 7.06 55.10
C SER A 86 44.81 5.94 54.10
N GLY A 87 45.75 6.09 53.16
CA GLY A 87 46.45 7.31 52.75
C GLY A 87 47.71 7.00 51.91
N SER A 88 47.92 7.75 50.82
CA SER A 88 49.09 7.61 49.91
C SER A 88 49.11 6.28 49.09
N SER A 89 49.85 6.11 48.00
CA SER A 89 50.58 7.04 47.10
C SER A 89 50.94 6.31 45.80
N GLY A 90 51.41 7.03 44.76
CA GLY A 90 52.09 6.41 43.60
C GLY A 90 51.62 6.87 42.23
N ARG A 91 52.17 7.99 41.72
CA ARG A 91 52.13 8.30 40.28
C ARG A 91 53.30 7.61 39.56
N ARG A 92 53.06 6.99 38.41
CA ARG A 92 53.91 7.09 37.20
C ARG A 92 53.16 6.57 35.97
N ALA A 93 53.72 6.80 34.79
CA ALA A 93 52.99 6.67 33.52
C ALA A 93 53.85 6.10 32.39
N ALA A 94 53.13 5.68 31.34
CA ALA A 94 53.51 5.67 29.93
C ALA A 94 54.18 4.42 29.29
N ARG A 95 53.84 4.31 28.00
CA ARG A 95 54.44 3.57 26.86
C ARG A 95 54.11 2.09 26.65
N ALA A 96 53.54 1.88 25.46
CA ALA A 96 53.29 0.61 24.80
C ALA A 96 54.53 0.07 24.05
N ALA A 97 54.46 -1.22 23.71
CA ALA A 97 54.97 -1.81 22.46
C ALA A 97 54.19 -3.13 22.19
N ALA A 98 54.26 -3.67 20.98
CA ALA A 98 53.53 -4.88 20.55
C ALA A 98 54.49 -5.96 20.04
N ALA A 99 54.10 -7.25 20.10
CA ALA A 99 54.62 -8.33 19.25
C ALA A 99 53.85 -9.66 19.37
N GLY A 100 53.61 -10.33 18.23
CA GLY A 100 53.93 -11.76 18.04
C GLY A 100 52.94 -12.86 18.52
N PRO A 101 52.59 -13.84 17.67
CA PRO A 101 51.84 -15.06 18.03
C PRO A 101 52.73 -16.33 18.12
N SER A 102 52.18 -17.42 18.66
CA SER A 102 52.79 -18.79 18.67
C SER A 102 51.78 -19.88 18.20
N PRO A 103 52.22 -21.03 17.62
CA PRO A 103 51.32 -21.97 16.95
C PRO A 103 51.39 -23.46 17.43
N ALA A 104 50.60 -24.31 16.74
CA ALA A 104 50.80 -25.75 16.47
C ALA A 104 50.38 -26.83 17.51
N GLY A 105 49.97 -27.99 16.98
CA GLY A 105 49.66 -29.25 17.70
C GLY A 105 48.63 -30.12 16.95
N SER A 106 48.95 -31.39 16.63
CA SER A 106 48.06 -32.27 15.83
C SER A 106 48.26 -33.78 16.10
N THR A 107 47.16 -34.56 16.01
CA THR A 107 46.97 -36.00 15.65
C THR A 107 45.51 -36.39 16.05
N ALA A 108 44.67 -37.13 15.30
CA ALA A 108 44.73 -38.51 14.78
C ALA A 108 44.75 -39.59 15.89
N SER A 109 43.88 -40.62 15.94
CA SER A 109 42.68 -41.04 15.16
C SER A 109 41.76 -41.89 16.08
N GLY A 110 40.65 -42.57 15.70
CA GLY A 110 40.10 -43.01 14.40
C GLY A 110 38.92 -44.00 14.59
N ALA A 111 38.88 -45.09 13.80
CA ALA A 111 37.94 -46.24 13.84
C ALA A 111 36.49 -46.07 13.31
N SER A 112 36.03 -47.05 12.53
CA SER A 112 34.69 -47.22 11.90
C SER A 112 34.12 -48.62 12.33
N PRO A 113 33.21 -49.40 11.65
CA PRO A 113 32.64 -49.30 10.29
C PRO A 113 31.15 -49.74 10.07
N SER A 114 30.59 -49.44 8.88
CA SER A 114 29.90 -50.39 7.97
C SER A 114 29.64 -49.70 6.60
N ARG A 115 30.03 -50.26 5.43
CA ARG A 115 29.54 -51.42 4.63
C ARG A 115 28.22 -51.07 3.88
N ALA A 116 28.04 -51.27 2.56
CA ALA A 116 28.76 -52.03 1.52
C ALA A 116 28.78 -51.26 0.16
N ALA A 117 29.85 -51.24 -0.66
CA ALA A 117 30.31 -52.23 -1.66
C ALA A 117 29.67 -52.10 -3.09
N ARG A 118 30.45 -51.67 -4.12
CA ARG A 118 31.07 -52.47 -5.23
C ARG A 118 30.19 -52.58 -6.50
N THR A 119 30.64 -52.63 -7.77
CA THR A 119 31.93 -52.50 -8.54
C THR A 119 31.57 -52.27 -10.05
N ALA A 120 32.43 -51.99 -11.05
CA ALA A 120 33.90 -51.98 -11.20
C ALA A 120 34.40 -50.60 -11.74
N GLY A 121 35.28 -50.33 -12.74
CA GLY A 121 36.04 -51.08 -13.77
C GLY A 121 35.63 -50.59 -15.19
N GLN A 122 36.36 -49.76 -15.96
CA GLN A 122 37.77 -49.71 -16.46
C GLN A 122 38.08 -50.55 -17.72
N THR A 123 38.46 -49.89 -18.84
CA THR A 123 39.73 -50.10 -19.62
C THR A 123 39.90 -49.16 -20.85
N SER A 124 41.14 -48.67 -21.08
CA SER A 124 41.92 -48.41 -22.34
C SER A 124 41.28 -47.98 -23.71
N SER A 125 41.95 -47.29 -24.66
CA SER A 125 43.24 -46.52 -24.75
C SER A 125 43.47 -45.89 -26.15
N SER A 126 44.49 -45.01 -26.30
CA SER A 126 45.19 -44.61 -27.57
C SER A 126 44.40 -43.71 -28.58
N THR A 127 44.95 -42.98 -29.58
CA THR A 127 46.33 -42.63 -30.07
C THR A 127 46.32 -41.15 -30.59
N ALA A 128 47.42 -40.58 -31.14
CA ALA A 128 47.54 -39.13 -31.44
C ALA A 128 48.07 -38.71 -32.85
N GLY A 129 47.44 -37.66 -33.44
CA GLY A 129 47.97 -36.71 -34.46
C GLY A 129 48.16 -37.19 -35.92
N PRO A 130 48.63 -36.33 -36.87
CA PRO A 130 48.44 -34.87 -36.99
C PRO A 130 48.24 -34.33 -38.46
N ARG A 131 48.12 -32.99 -38.61
CA ARG A 131 48.32 -32.13 -39.83
C ARG A 131 47.21 -31.91 -40.90
N ALA A 132 46.74 -30.65 -40.92
CA ALA A 132 46.71 -29.67 -42.04
C ALA A 132 46.06 -29.96 -43.43
N GLY A 133 45.16 -29.04 -43.84
CA GLY A 133 44.63 -28.79 -45.18
C GLY A 133 44.03 -27.36 -45.26
N ALA A 134 43.80 -26.78 -46.44
CA ALA A 134 43.51 -25.32 -46.57
C ALA A 134 42.42 -24.96 -47.60
N GLY A 135 41.84 -23.76 -47.43
CA GLY A 135 40.78 -23.17 -48.27
C GLY A 135 39.45 -23.01 -47.49
N THR A 136 38.66 -21.96 -47.65
CA THR A 136 38.77 -20.73 -48.50
C THR A 136 38.31 -19.49 -47.72
N ARG A 137 38.54 -18.29 -48.28
CA ARG A 137 38.09 -17.02 -47.69
C ARG A 137 36.64 -16.72 -48.10
N GLU A 138 35.85 -16.18 -47.17
CA GLU A 138 34.77 -15.25 -47.54
C GLU A 138 34.59 -14.21 -46.42
N SER A 139 34.32 -12.96 -46.78
CA SER A 139 34.24 -11.84 -45.83
C SER A 139 32.91 -11.12 -45.94
N CYS A 140 32.00 -11.37 -45.01
CA CYS A 140 30.76 -10.58 -44.91
C CYS A 140 30.98 -9.33 -44.06
N ARG A 141 30.54 -8.19 -44.62
CA ARG A 141 30.52 -6.89 -43.94
C ARG A 141 29.74 -6.96 -42.64
N ALA A 142 30.17 -6.17 -41.65
CA ALA A 142 29.23 -5.65 -40.67
C ALA A 142 28.23 -4.74 -41.38
N THR A 143 26.93 -5.00 -41.20
CA THR A 143 25.84 -4.10 -41.56
C THR A 143 25.07 -3.72 -40.31
N SER A 144 24.65 -2.47 -40.27
CA SER A 144 23.88 -1.79 -39.23
C SER A 144 22.85 -2.66 -38.49
N SER A 145 22.80 -2.50 -37.17
CA SER A 145 21.70 -2.96 -36.34
C SER A 145 20.39 -2.26 -36.72
N GLU A 146 19.47 -3.00 -37.32
CA GLU A 146 18.06 -2.62 -37.30
C GLU A 146 17.52 -2.81 -35.88
N GLY A 147 16.75 -1.84 -35.38
CA GLY A 147 16.20 -1.90 -34.03
C GLY A 147 15.12 -2.99 -33.95
N THR A 148 15.30 -3.97 -33.07
CA THR A 148 14.33 -5.05 -32.85
C THR A 148 13.01 -4.46 -32.36
N ALA A 149 12.03 -4.35 -33.26
CA ALA A 149 10.68 -3.93 -32.89
C ALA A 149 10.09 -4.91 -31.87
N VAL A 150 9.56 -4.37 -30.77
CA VAL A 150 8.85 -5.17 -29.76
C VAL A 150 7.64 -5.83 -30.44
N PRO A 151 7.46 -7.17 -30.33
CA PRO A 151 6.33 -7.83 -30.96
C PRO A 151 5.01 -7.35 -30.37
N ALA A 152 4.04 -7.05 -31.23
CA ALA A 152 2.70 -6.63 -30.81
C ALA A 152 2.04 -7.73 -29.95
N TYR A 153 1.26 -7.30 -28.95
CA TYR A 153 0.59 -8.21 -28.04
C TYR A 153 -0.46 -9.06 -28.78
N ALA A 154 -0.43 -10.38 -28.53
CA ALA A 154 -1.25 -11.38 -29.21
C ALA A 154 -2.13 -12.21 -28.25
N GLY A 155 -2.28 -11.75 -27.00
CA GLY A 155 -3.26 -12.31 -26.06
C GLY A 155 -4.69 -11.85 -26.39
N PRO A 156 -5.68 -12.14 -25.52
CA PRO A 156 -7.08 -11.85 -25.78
C PRO A 156 -7.30 -10.35 -26.02
N VAL A 157 -7.94 -10.04 -27.16
CA VAL A 157 -8.03 -8.68 -27.70
C VAL A 157 -9.07 -7.87 -26.94
N ILE A 158 -8.63 -7.20 -25.88
CA ILE A 158 -9.34 -6.03 -25.35
C ILE A 158 -9.09 -4.89 -26.35
N GLU A 159 -10.15 -4.54 -27.08
CA GLU A 159 -10.09 -3.57 -28.17
C GLU A 159 -9.54 -2.21 -27.69
N GLY A 160 -8.53 -1.70 -28.39
CA GLY A 160 -7.87 -0.44 -28.07
C GLY A 160 -6.61 -0.53 -27.19
N LEU A 161 -6.20 -1.69 -26.68
CA LEU A 161 -4.87 -1.83 -26.09
C LEU A 161 -3.77 -1.79 -27.18
N THR A 162 -2.69 -1.05 -26.93
CA THR A 162 -1.69 -0.65 -27.96
C THR A 162 -0.23 -0.90 -27.58
N ASP A 163 0.11 -1.00 -26.30
CA ASP A 163 1.45 -1.35 -25.81
C ASP A 163 1.35 -2.20 -24.54
N VAL A 164 2.32 -3.10 -24.31
CA VAL A 164 2.42 -4.02 -23.18
C VAL A 164 3.89 -4.16 -22.76
N ARG A 165 4.30 -3.39 -21.74
CA ARG A 165 5.68 -3.28 -21.25
C ARG A 165 5.80 -3.90 -19.85
N VAL A 166 6.78 -4.78 -19.63
CA VAL A 166 7.06 -5.33 -18.29
C VAL A 166 8.17 -4.52 -17.62
N PHE A 167 7.91 -4.08 -16.39
CA PHE A 167 8.89 -3.34 -15.58
C PHE A 167 9.37 -4.16 -14.38
N SER A 168 10.56 -3.82 -13.88
CA SER A 168 11.16 -4.36 -12.67
C SER A 168 12.03 -3.30 -12.00
N THR A 169 11.75 -2.96 -10.74
CA THR A 169 12.56 -2.02 -9.94
C THR A 169 12.87 -2.61 -8.57
N PRO A 170 14.13 -2.59 -8.11
CA PRO A 170 14.47 -2.91 -6.73
C PRO A 170 13.75 -2.00 -5.70
N LEU A 171 13.62 -2.50 -4.48
CA LEU A 171 13.24 -1.71 -3.31
C LEU A 171 14.49 -1.17 -2.60
N ARG A 172 14.35 -0.08 -1.85
CA ARG A 172 15.40 0.48 -0.98
C ARG A 172 15.58 -0.34 0.31
N THR A 173 14.57 -1.10 0.69
CA THR A 173 14.53 -1.94 1.90
C THR A 173 13.44 -2.99 1.68
N ARG A 174 13.66 -4.23 2.16
CA ARG A 174 12.66 -5.30 2.07
C ARG A 174 11.31 -4.84 2.62
N PHE A 175 10.24 -5.10 1.89
CA PHE A 175 8.88 -4.74 2.28
C PHE A 175 7.91 -5.83 1.82
N ARG A 176 6.97 -6.25 2.67
CA ARG A 176 6.01 -7.35 2.38
C ARG A 176 6.71 -8.62 1.85
N ARG A 177 7.90 -8.93 2.40
CA ARG A 177 8.78 -10.07 2.04
C ARG A 177 9.36 -10.05 0.61
N ILE A 178 9.31 -8.93 -0.11
CA ILE A 178 9.95 -8.76 -1.43
C ILE A 178 11.09 -7.72 -1.39
N ASP A 179 12.06 -7.89 -2.29
CA ASP A 179 13.21 -6.98 -2.49
C ASP A 179 13.19 -6.29 -3.87
N VAL A 180 12.33 -6.75 -4.78
CA VAL A 180 12.11 -6.23 -6.14
C VAL A 180 10.61 -6.14 -6.38
N ARG A 181 10.16 -5.06 -7.03
CA ARG A 181 8.80 -4.86 -7.50
C ARG A 181 8.75 -4.92 -9.02
N ASP A 182 8.00 -5.89 -9.53
CA ASP A 182 7.74 -6.06 -10.95
C ASP A 182 6.23 -6.05 -11.26
N GLY A 183 5.89 -5.87 -12.53
CA GLY A 183 4.54 -5.72 -13.04
C GLY A 183 4.50 -5.39 -14.54
N VAL A 184 3.29 -5.24 -15.09
CA VAL A 184 3.06 -4.90 -16.50
C VAL A 184 2.34 -3.56 -16.60
N LEU A 185 2.81 -2.70 -17.50
CA LEU A 185 2.09 -1.50 -17.93
C LEU A 185 1.45 -1.74 -19.29
N VAL A 186 0.19 -1.32 -19.42
CA VAL A 186 -0.59 -1.43 -20.66
C VAL A 186 -1.13 -0.07 -21.09
N ARG A 187 -1.05 0.23 -22.39
CA ARG A 187 -1.53 1.50 -22.97
C ARG A 187 -2.85 1.29 -23.71
N GLY A 188 -3.82 2.18 -23.50
CA GLY A 188 -5.08 2.22 -24.23
C GLY A 188 -5.55 3.66 -24.55
N PRO A 189 -6.79 3.84 -25.03
CA PRO A 189 -7.30 5.14 -25.46
C PRO A 189 -7.50 6.18 -24.33
N ALA A 190 -7.60 5.75 -23.07
CA ALA A 190 -7.73 6.64 -21.91
C ALA A 190 -6.38 6.98 -21.24
N GLY A 191 -5.32 6.23 -21.55
CA GLY A 191 -3.99 6.43 -20.98
C GLY A 191 -3.27 5.12 -20.70
N TRP A 192 -2.62 5.04 -19.53
CA TRP A 192 -1.85 3.89 -19.07
C TRP A 192 -2.48 3.25 -17.84
N GLY A 193 -2.46 1.92 -17.79
CA GLY A 193 -2.86 1.13 -16.63
C GLY A 193 -1.74 0.21 -16.16
N GLU A 194 -1.74 -0.11 -14.87
CA GLU A 194 -0.76 -1.03 -14.25
C GLU A 194 -1.44 -2.32 -13.79
N PHE A 195 -0.86 -3.45 -14.18
CA PHE A 195 -1.20 -4.81 -13.75
C PHE A 195 -0.02 -5.38 -12.97
N SER A 196 -0.10 -5.34 -11.64
CA SER A 196 1.00 -5.73 -10.76
C SER A 196 0.60 -6.64 -9.59
N PRO A 197 -0.22 -7.71 -9.76
CA PRO A 197 -0.49 -8.67 -8.68
C PRO A 197 0.79 -9.30 -8.15
N PHE A 198 0.97 -9.37 -6.84
CA PHE A 198 2.17 -9.99 -6.25
C PHE A 198 2.22 -11.48 -6.61
N TRP A 199 3.42 -12.08 -6.58
CA TRP A 199 3.62 -13.49 -6.93
C TRP A 199 2.98 -14.49 -5.94
N ASP A 200 2.43 -14.02 -4.81
CA ASP A 200 1.62 -14.81 -3.87
C ASP A 200 0.11 -14.74 -4.14
N TYR A 201 -0.34 -14.12 -5.24
CA TYR A 201 -1.72 -14.14 -5.71
C TYR A 201 -1.89 -15.13 -6.86
N ASP A 202 -2.97 -15.93 -6.86
CA ASP A 202 -3.27 -16.82 -7.98
C ASP A 202 -3.85 -16.08 -9.20
N ASP A 203 -4.07 -16.80 -10.30
CA ASP A 203 -4.59 -16.22 -11.55
C ASP A 203 -6.07 -15.79 -11.44
N ALA A 204 -6.83 -16.26 -10.45
CA ALA A 204 -8.23 -15.88 -10.22
C ALA A 204 -8.32 -14.60 -9.39
N GLU A 205 -7.57 -14.48 -8.28
CA GLU A 205 -7.42 -13.21 -7.56
C GLU A 205 -6.86 -12.12 -8.48
N SER A 206 -5.91 -12.47 -9.36
CA SER A 206 -5.27 -11.55 -10.30
C SER A 206 -6.24 -10.91 -11.31
N ARG A 207 -7.44 -11.45 -11.53
CA ARG A 207 -8.40 -10.89 -12.50
C ARG A 207 -8.89 -9.50 -12.10
N ARG A 208 -9.02 -9.21 -10.80
CA ARG A 208 -9.35 -7.86 -10.31
C ARG A 208 -8.22 -6.87 -10.59
N TRP A 209 -6.97 -7.30 -10.42
CA TRP A 209 -5.81 -6.49 -10.77
C TRP A 209 -5.77 -6.19 -12.28
N TRP A 210 -6.16 -7.17 -13.12
CA TRP A 210 -6.27 -6.95 -14.56
C TRP A 210 -7.42 -6.01 -14.93
N ALA A 211 -8.61 -6.17 -14.35
CA ALA A 211 -9.74 -5.27 -14.56
C ALA A 211 -9.38 -3.81 -14.21
N SER A 212 -8.63 -3.59 -13.12
CA SER A 212 -8.13 -2.27 -12.73
C SER A 212 -7.14 -1.65 -13.73
N ALA A 213 -6.27 -2.48 -14.33
CA ALA A 213 -5.35 -2.03 -15.37
C ALA A 213 -6.11 -1.63 -16.64
N VAL A 214 -7.10 -2.45 -17.03
CA VAL A 214 -7.97 -2.21 -18.19
C VAL A 214 -8.79 -0.94 -18.00
N GLU A 215 -9.48 -0.76 -16.86
CA GLU A 215 -10.26 0.45 -16.58
C GLU A 215 -9.41 1.72 -16.76
N SER A 216 -8.19 1.71 -16.19
CA SER A 216 -7.25 2.84 -16.25
C SER A 216 -6.75 3.12 -17.67
N ALA A 217 -6.53 2.08 -18.47
CA ALA A 217 -6.04 2.20 -19.85
C ALA A 217 -7.13 2.53 -20.89
N THR A 218 -8.36 2.04 -20.71
CA THR A 218 -9.41 2.10 -21.76
C THR A 218 -10.62 2.98 -21.42
N VAL A 219 -10.91 3.21 -20.13
CA VAL A 219 -12.11 3.98 -19.69
C VAL A 219 -11.73 5.29 -18.99
N GLY A 220 -10.62 5.29 -18.23
CA GLY A 220 -10.28 6.37 -17.31
C GLY A 220 -11.19 6.38 -16.08
N TRP A 221 -10.90 7.24 -15.11
CA TRP A 221 -11.53 7.23 -13.77
C TRP A 221 -12.68 8.26 -13.66
N PRO A 222 -13.53 8.18 -12.61
CA PRO A 222 -14.53 9.22 -12.32
C PRO A 222 -13.91 10.59 -12.02
N ASP A 223 -14.67 11.66 -12.22
CA ASP A 223 -14.23 13.03 -11.97
C ASP A 223 -13.82 13.25 -10.49
N PRO A 224 -12.67 13.91 -10.22
CA PRO A 224 -12.21 14.14 -8.86
C PRO A 224 -12.97 15.29 -8.17
N VAL A 225 -13.38 15.08 -6.93
CA VAL A 225 -14.00 16.12 -6.07
C VAL A 225 -12.96 16.94 -5.27
N ARG A 226 -11.66 16.64 -5.44
CA ARG A 226 -10.52 17.37 -4.86
C ARG A 226 -9.29 17.30 -5.75
N SER A 227 -8.50 18.36 -5.80
CA SER A 227 -7.25 18.45 -6.59
C SER A 227 -5.99 18.01 -5.85
N SER A 228 -6.09 17.71 -4.55
CA SER A 228 -4.99 17.21 -3.72
C SER A 228 -5.50 16.21 -2.69
N VAL A 229 -4.65 15.25 -2.34
CA VAL A 229 -4.94 14.14 -1.42
C VAL A 229 -3.85 14.10 -0.34
N PRO A 230 -4.19 14.21 0.96
CA PRO A 230 -3.22 14.03 2.04
C PRO A 230 -2.78 12.57 2.13
N VAL A 231 -1.50 12.33 2.39
CA VAL A 231 -0.90 10.99 2.46
C VAL A 231 -0.15 10.75 3.76
N ASN A 232 -0.07 9.48 4.16
CA ASN A 232 0.81 9.06 5.24
C ASN A 232 2.14 8.55 4.68
N CYS A 233 3.24 8.75 5.43
CA CYS A 233 4.48 8.05 5.13
C CYS A 233 4.35 6.56 5.50
N ILE A 234 5.14 5.71 4.85
CA ILE A 234 5.19 4.27 5.13
C ILE A 234 6.55 3.97 5.76
N VAL A 235 6.53 3.41 6.96
CA VAL A 235 7.73 3.02 7.71
C VAL A 235 7.84 1.48 7.67
N PRO A 236 8.80 0.92 6.91
CA PRO A 236 9.05 -0.52 6.89
C PRO A 236 9.53 -1.05 8.25
N ALA A 237 9.74 -2.37 8.34
CA ALA A 237 10.24 -3.03 9.55
C ALA A 237 11.75 -2.80 9.76
N VAL A 238 12.14 -1.55 10.01
CA VAL A 238 13.54 -1.09 10.22
C VAL A 238 13.84 -0.80 11.68
N GLY A 239 15.12 -0.50 12.00
CA GLY A 239 15.51 -0.03 13.33
C GLY A 239 14.93 1.37 13.66
N PRO A 240 14.82 1.73 14.95
CA PRO A 240 14.15 2.96 15.40
C PRO A 240 14.76 4.25 14.83
N GLU A 241 16.09 4.35 14.74
CA GLU A 241 16.78 5.51 14.15
C GLU A 241 16.36 5.75 12.68
N GLN A 242 16.29 4.68 11.89
CA GLN A 242 15.87 4.74 10.49
C GLN A 242 14.37 5.04 10.37
N ALA A 243 13.55 4.52 11.30
CA ALA A 243 12.12 4.80 11.37
C ALA A 243 11.84 6.29 11.63
N HIS A 244 12.51 6.87 12.63
CA HIS A 244 12.46 8.32 12.91
C HIS A 244 12.92 9.12 11.68
N ALA A 245 14.05 8.75 11.07
CA ALA A 245 14.57 9.46 9.90
C ALA A 245 13.60 9.44 8.69
N VAL A 246 12.94 8.31 8.44
CA VAL A 246 11.90 8.19 7.38
C VAL A 246 10.73 9.13 7.65
N VAL A 247 10.25 9.24 8.90
CA VAL A 247 9.17 10.15 9.27
C VAL A 247 9.60 11.61 9.10
N THR A 248 10.73 12.00 9.69
CA THR A 248 11.25 13.38 9.62
C THR A 248 11.48 13.86 8.19
N ALA A 249 11.94 12.98 7.29
CA ALA A 249 12.18 13.31 5.89
C ALA A 249 10.91 13.32 5.01
N SER A 250 9.75 12.87 5.52
CA SER A 250 8.56 12.64 4.70
C SER A 250 7.64 13.86 4.49
N GLY A 251 7.73 14.87 5.35
CA GLY A 251 6.76 15.97 5.41
C GLY A 251 5.32 15.55 5.78
N CYS A 252 5.07 14.27 6.08
CA CYS A 252 3.73 13.74 6.31
C CYS A 252 3.32 13.90 7.79
N ALA A 253 2.16 14.51 8.06
CA ALA A 253 1.57 14.60 9.41
C ALA A 253 0.98 13.25 9.92
N THR A 254 1.31 12.13 9.28
CA THR A 254 0.82 10.79 9.63
C THR A 254 1.81 9.73 9.14
N ALA A 255 2.05 8.69 9.94
CA ALA A 255 2.88 7.54 9.59
C ALA A 255 2.11 6.23 9.77
N LYS A 256 2.37 5.25 8.89
CA LYS A 256 1.96 3.85 9.09
C LYS A 256 3.18 2.96 9.20
N VAL A 257 3.28 2.28 10.34
CA VAL A 257 4.44 1.49 10.76
C VAL A 257 4.18 0.00 10.54
N LYS A 258 5.11 -0.68 9.88
CA LYS A 258 5.10 -2.14 9.82
C LYS A 258 5.56 -2.75 11.13
N VAL A 259 4.78 -3.71 11.59
CA VAL A 259 5.00 -4.53 12.79
C VAL A 259 4.84 -6.01 12.41
N ALA A 260 5.24 -6.93 13.29
CA ALA A 260 5.12 -8.38 13.09
C ALA A 260 5.94 -8.96 11.89
N GLU A 261 7.01 -8.28 11.46
CA GLU A 261 7.87 -8.80 10.38
C GLU A 261 8.61 -10.07 10.85
N PRO A 262 8.59 -11.17 10.06
CA PRO A 262 9.23 -12.42 10.44
C PRO A 262 10.72 -12.28 10.78
N GLY A 263 11.09 -12.70 11.99
CA GLY A 263 12.46 -12.62 12.51
C GLY A 263 12.73 -11.40 13.41
N GLN A 264 11.72 -10.56 13.67
CA GLN A 264 11.77 -9.46 14.64
C GLN A 264 10.94 -9.77 15.90
N THR A 265 11.14 -9.01 16.96
CA THR A 265 10.48 -9.18 18.26
C THR A 265 9.48 -8.06 18.55
N ALA A 266 8.62 -8.27 19.54
CA ALA A 266 7.71 -7.23 20.05
C ALA A 266 8.46 -5.97 20.54
N ALA A 267 9.69 -6.10 21.04
CA ALA A 267 10.51 -4.97 21.47
C ALA A 267 11.04 -4.15 20.28
N ASP A 268 11.33 -4.78 19.15
CA ASP A 268 11.72 -4.08 17.91
C ASP A 268 10.55 -3.28 17.33
N ASP A 269 9.34 -3.86 17.38
CA ASP A 269 8.09 -3.19 16.99
C ASP A 269 7.76 -2.01 17.93
N GLU A 270 7.85 -2.20 19.25
CA GLU A 270 7.62 -1.14 20.24
C GLU A 270 8.62 0.02 20.08
N ALA A 271 9.92 -0.26 19.99
CA ALA A 271 10.95 0.78 19.80
C ALA A 271 10.78 1.54 18.47
N ARG A 272 10.34 0.86 17.41
CA ARG A 272 10.01 1.49 16.12
C ARG A 272 8.82 2.42 16.21
N VAL A 273 7.75 2.00 16.89
CA VAL A 273 6.53 2.80 17.06
C VAL A 273 6.77 3.99 17.99
N GLU A 274 7.59 3.83 19.03
CA GLU A 274 8.09 4.90 19.90
C GLU A 274 8.86 5.97 19.11
N ALA A 275 9.90 5.56 18.37
CA ALA A 275 10.71 6.47 17.56
C ALA A 275 9.92 7.19 16.44
N VAL A 276 8.83 6.58 15.95
CA VAL A 276 7.88 7.21 15.02
C VAL A 276 6.95 8.20 15.72
N ARG A 277 6.47 7.90 16.94
CA ARG A 277 5.70 8.84 17.75
C ARG A 277 6.52 10.09 18.08
N ASP A 278 7.78 9.92 18.48
CA ASP A 278 8.69 11.05 18.74
C ASP A 278 8.88 11.92 17.49
N ALA A 279 9.12 11.31 16.33
CA ALA A 279 9.29 12.02 15.06
C ALA A 279 8.01 12.73 14.55
N LEU A 280 6.82 12.20 14.86
CA LEU A 280 5.52 12.81 14.57
C LEU A 280 5.10 13.88 15.58
N GLY A 281 5.66 13.86 16.79
CA GLY A 281 5.16 14.58 17.94
C GLY A 281 3.76 14.10 18.41
N PRO A 282 3.18 14.75 19.43
CA PRO A 282 1.94 14.29 20.08
C PRO A 282 0.66 14.52 19.27
N ALA A 283 0.73 15.21 18.12
CA ALA A 283 -0.43 15.53 17.27
C ALA A 283 -0.45 14.80 15.92
N GLY A 284 0.63 14.13 15.53
CA GLY A 284 0.69 13.38 14.26
C GLY A 284 -0.07 12.06 14.34
N GLY A 285 -0.66 11.63 13.22
CA GLY A 285 -1.42 10.38 13.15
C GLY A 285 -0.50 9.15 13.11
N LEU A 286 -0.60 8.26 14.10
CA LEU A 286 0.19 7.04 14.17
C LEU A 286 -0.67 5.80 13.93
N ARG A 287 -0.22 4.90 13.04
CA ARG A 287 -0.90 3.65 12.69
C ARG A 287 0.11 2.50 12.68
N VAL A 288 -0.34 1.31 13.02
CA VAL A 288 0.44 0.06 12.88
C VAL A 288 -0.26 -0.90 11.92
N ASP A 289 0.50 -1.72 11.20
CA ASP A 289 0.02 -2.60 10.12
C ASP A 289 0.77 -3.93 10.17
N ALA A 290 0.04 -5.00 10.52
CA ALA A 290 0.58 -6.32 10.82
C ALA A 290 0.29 -7.38 9.73
N ASN A 291 -0.45 -7.03 8.67
CA ASN A 291 -0.85 -7.93 7.57
C ASN A 291 -1.27 -9.35 7.99
N ALA A 292 -2.20 -9.44 8.95
CA ALA A 292 -2.76 -10.68 9.49
C ALA A 292 -1.75 -11.64 10.15
N ALA A 293 -0.60 -11.13 10.62
CA ALA A 293 0.48 -11.96 11.17
C ALA A 293 0.30 -12.37 12.65
N TRP A 294 -0.68 -11.84 13.37
CA TRP A 294 -0.96 -12.23 14.77
C TRP A 294 -2.17 -13.16 14.87
N ASP A 295 -2.12 -14.11 15.81
CA ASP A 295 -3.32 -14.72 16.36
C ASP A 295 -4.08 -13.73 17.27
N LEU A 296 -5.32 -14.08 17.64
CA LEU A 296 -6.20 -13.25 18.46
C LEU A 296 -5.62 -12.84 19.83
N ASP A 297 -4.90 -13.72 20.52
CA ASP A 297 -4.37 -13.41 21.86
C ASP A 297 -3.07 -12.58 21.76
N THR A 298 -2.18 -12.91 20.84
CA THR A 298 -1.02 -12.08 20.50
C THR A 298 -1.45 -10.68 20.06
N ALA A 299 -2.49 -10.55 19.22
CA ALA A 299 -3.00 -9.26 18.79
C ALA A 299 -3.46 -8.40 19.98
N VAL A 300 -4.20 -8.98 20.94
CA VAL A 300 -4.65 -8.27 22.14
C VAL A 300 -3.47 -7.83 23.02
N GLU A 301 -2.43 -8.65 23.16
CA GLU A 301 -1.21 -8.28 23.90
C GLU A 301 -0.45 -7.14 23.21
N ARG A 302 -0.15 -7.28 21.92
CA ARG A 302 0.64 -6.31 21.14
C ARG A 302 -0.06 -4.96 21.04
N ILE A 303 -1.35 -4.95 20.70
CA ILE A 303 -2.12 -3.71 20.56
C ILE A 303 -2.17 -2.95 21.89
N ARG A 304 -2.40 -3.62 23.03
CA ARG A 304 -2.40 -2.98 24.35
C ARG A 304 -1.04 -2.41 24.76
N SER A 305 0.06 -3.03 24.34
CA SER A 305 1.41 -2.49 24.59
C SER A 305 1.70 -1.24 23.74
N LEU A 306 1.21 -1.23 22.49
CA LEU A 306 1.42 -0.17 21.51
C LEU A 306 0.44 1.02 21.65
N ASP A 307 -0.74 0.82 22.25
CA ASP A 307 -1.75 1.86 22.44
C ASP A 307 -1.26 3.05 23.30
N ARG A 308 -0.24 2.83 24.14
CA ARG A 308 0.45 3.89 24.89
C ARG A 308 1.04 5.01 24.01
N PHE A 309 1.18 4.76 22.70
CA PHE A 309 1.65 5.72 21.71
C PHE A 309 0.51 6.44 20.95
N ASP A 310 -0.75 6.35 21.39
CA ASP A 310 -1.94 6.96 20.78
C ASP A 310 -2.13 6.51 19.32
N LEU A 311 -2.73 5.33 19.13
CA LEU A 311 -2.92 4.75 17.80
C LEU A 311 -4.22 5.24 17.14
N GLN A 312 -4.10 5.87 15.97
CA GLN A 312 -5.24 6.27 15.14
C GLN A 312 -6.08 5.05 14.72
N TYR A 313 -5.41 3.96 14.30
CA TYR A 313 -5.96 2.62 14.10
C TYR A 313 -4.84 1.55 14.00
N VAL A 314 -5.22 0.27 14.10
CA VAL A 314 -4.41 -0.90 13.72
C VAL A 314 -4.96 -1.56 12.45
N GLU A 315 -4.11 -1.73 11.43
CA GLU A 315 -4.45 -2.33 10.13
C GLU A 315 -4.21 -3.85 10.14
N GLN A 316 -5.29 -4.59 9.85
CA GLN A 316 -5.36 -6.05 9.77
C GLN A 316 -4.44 -6.79 10.78
N PRO A 317 -4.78 -6.77 12.08
CA PRO A 317 -3.98 -7.47 13.09
C PRO A 317 -4.05 -9.00 12.97
N VAL A 318 -5.23 -9.54 12.66
CA VAL A 318 -5.58 -10.97 12.64
C VAL A 318 -6.10 -11.39 11.27
N ALA A 319 -6.31 -12.70 11.02
CA ALA A 319 -6.55 -13.23 9.68
C ALA A 319 -8.02 -13.23 9.22
N THR A 320 -8.97 -13.53 10.11
CA THR A 320 -10.39 -13.69 9.72
C THR A 320 -11.32 -12.58 10.25
N VAL A 321 -12.52 -12.48 9.68
CA VAL A 321 -13.56 -11.53 10.11
C VAL A 321 -14.03 -11.87 11.54
N GLU A 322 -14.15 -13.15 11.86
CA GLU A 322 -14.54 -13.65 13.19
C GLU A 322 -13.49 -13.29 14.25
N GLU A 323 -12.19 -13.39 13.91
CA GLU A 323 -11.11 -12.94 14.77
C GLU A 323 -11.14 -11.42 14.98
N LEU A 324 -11.41 -10.63 13.93
CA LEU A 324 -11.56 -9.17 14.05
C LEU A 324 -12.73 -8.80 14.97
N VAL A 325 -13.88 -9.45 14.83
CA VAL A 325 -15.06 -9.28 15.72
C VAL A 325 -14.72 -9.66 17.17
N ALA A 326 -13.98 -10.75 17.39
CA ALA A 326 -13.54 -11.16 18.71
C ALA A 326 -12.52 -10.19 19.32
N LEU A 327 -11.61 -9.66 18.50
CA LEU A 327 -10.59 -8.68 18.89
C LEU A 327 -11.20 -7.34 19.29
N ARG A 328 -12.14 -6.82 18.48
CA ARG A 328 -12.88 -5.56 18.74
C ARG A 328 -13.63 -5.53 20.06
N ARG A 329 -13.88 -6.68 20.69
CA ARG A 329 -14.51 -6.81 22.01
C ARG A 329 -13.49 -6.82 23.17
N ARG A 330 -12.19 -6.70 22.87
CA ARG A 330 -11.05 -6.86 23.82
C ARG A 330 -10.06 -5.68 23.81
N ILE A 331 -10.22 -4.70 22.91
CA ILE A 331 -9.38 -3.49 22.76
C ILE A 331 -10.26 -2.26 22.54
N ASP A 332 -9.73 -1.07 22.85
CA ASP A 332 -10.40 0.22 22.57
C ASP A 332 -9.86 0.92 21.30
N VAL A 333 -8.72 0.45 20.76
CA VAL A 333 -8.12 0.96 19.52
C VAL A 333 -8.98 0.62 18.30
N ARG A 334 -9.13 1.58 17.37
CA ARG A 334 -9.84 1.36 16.10
C ARG A 334 -9.17 0.28 15.27
N VAL A 335 -9.97 -0.56 14.63
CA VAL A 335 -9.50 -1.61 13.73
C VAL A 335 -9.75 -1.20 12.28
N ALA A 336 -8.75 -1.35 11.40
CA ALA A 336 -8.88 -1.18 9.96
C ALA A 336 -8.74 -2.53 9.23
N ALA A 337 -9.67 -2.85 8.33
CA ALA A 337 -9.67 -4.10 7.57
C ALA A 337 -9.07 -3.92 6.16
N ASP A 338 -8.17 -4.82 5.77
CA ASP A 338 -7.50 -4.83 4.46
C ASP A 338 -7.61 -6.22 3.82
N GLU A 339 -6.80 -7.20 4.24
CA GLU A 339 -6.79 -8.57 3.71
C GLU A 339 -8.20 -9.17 3.57
N VAL A 340 -9.04 -9.12 4.61
CA VAL A 340 -10.38 -9.74 4.59
C VAL A 340 -11.33 -9.11 3.57
N VAL A 341 -11.06 -7.87 3.12
CA VAL A 341 -11.83 -7.20 2.07
C VAL A 341 -11.22 -7.52 0.71
N ARG A 342 -9.93 -7.22 0.53
CA ARG A 342 -9.29 -7.30 -0.78
C ARG A 342 -8.99 -8.71 -1.29
N ARG A 343 -8.92 -9.71 -0.41
CA ARG A 343 -8.80 -11.14 -0.75
C ARG A 343 -10.12 -11.91 -0.63
N SER A 344 -11.23 -11.25 -0.29
CA SER A 344 -12.54 -11.89 -0.40
C SER A 344 -12.84 -12.26 -1.87
N ALA A 345 -13.57 -13.36 -2.08
CA ALA A 345 -14.16 -13.65 -3.39
C ALA A 345 -15.21 -12.58 -3.75
N ASP A 346 -15.97 -12.11 -2.75
CA ASP A 346 -16.94 -11.02 -2.81
C ASP A 346 -16.55 -9.92 -1.80
N PRO A 347 -15.87 -8.84 -2.23
CA PRO A 347 -15.54 -7.70 -1.36
C PRO A 347 -16.74 -6.83 -0.95
N LEU A 348 -17.91 -6.99 -1.59
CA LEU A 348 -19.14 -6.24 -1.25
C LEU A 348 -19.91 -6.93 -0.12
N GLY A 349 -19.96 -8.27 -0.13
CA GLY A 349 -20.73 -9.09 0.82
C GLY A 349 -20.06 -9.38 2.17
N VAL A 350 -18.85 -8.84 2.46
CA VAL A 350 -18.14 -9.08 3.72
C VAL A 350 -18.84 -8.35 4.89
N ASP A 351 -19.26 -9.07 5.94
CA ASP A 351 -19.93 -8.42 7.08
C ASP A 351 -18.94 -7.74 8.04
N LEU A 352 -18.58 -6.50 7.70
CA LEU A 352 -17.60 -5.70 8.46
C LEU A 352 -18.18 -4.98 9.69
N ARG A 353 -19.51 -5.03 9.91
CA ARG A 353 -20.22 -4.14 10.85
C ARG A 353 -19.79 -4.26 12.32
N GLU A 354 -19.38 -5.44 12.74
CA GLU A 354 -18.77 -5.67 14.07
C GLU A 354 -17.24 -5.92 14.00
N ALA A 355 -16.64 -5.93 12.80
CA ALA A 355 -15.28 -6.37 12.57
C ALA A 355 -14.26 -5.20 12.51
N CYS A 356 -14.61 -4.07 11.90
CA CYS A 356 -13.71 -2.92 11.79
C CYS A 356 -14.41 -1.56 11.98
N ASP A 357 -13.61 -0.52 12.20
CA ASP A 357 -14.00 0.90 12.21
C ASP A 357 -13.66 1.60 10.90
N VAL A 358 -12.73 1.02 10.13
CA VAL A 358 -12.18 1.59 8.90
C VAL A 358 -12.04 0.51 7.83
N VAL A 359 -12.35 0.83 6.58
CA VAL A 359 -12.13 -0.03 5.41
C VAL A 359 -10.94 0.48 4.62
N VAL A 360 -9.95 -0.38 4.37
CA VAL A 360 -8.79 -0.06 3.52
C VAL A 360 -9.11 -0.42 2.08
N LEU A 361 -9.05 0.57 1.20
CA LEU A 361 -9.33 0.41 -0.22
C LEU A 361 -8.02 0.40 -1.02
N LYS A 362 -7.82 -0.63 -1.85
CA LYS A 362 -6.64 -0.79 -2.73
C LYS A 362 -7.12 -1.10 -4.15
N VAL A 363 -6.80 -0.21 -5.09
CA VAL A 363 -7.49 -0.13 -6.40
C VAL A 363 -7.30 -1.39 -7.25
N GLN A 364 -6.05 -1.85 -7.46
CA GLN A 364 -5.82 -3.08 -8.23
C GLN A 364 -6.45 -4.33 -7.58
N PRO A 365 -6.24 -4.61 -6.27
CA PRO A 365 -6.93 -5.72 -5.59
C PRO A 365 -8.47 -5.72 -5.65
N LEU A 366 -9.12 -4.55 -5.72
CA LEU A 366 -10.58 -4.41 -5.69
C LEU A 366 -11.25 -4.37 -7.08
N GLY A 367 -10.50 -4.24 -8.17
CA GLY A 367 -11.05 -4.31 -9.54
C GLY A 367 -11.04 -3.01 -10.33
N GLY A 368 -10.51 -1.93 -9.76
CA GLY A 368 -10.55 -0.58 -10.36
C GLY A 368 -11.11 0.47 -9.40
N VAL A 369 -11.12 1.72 -9.85
CA VAL A 369 -11.60 2.88 -9.08
C VAL A 369 -13.11 2.80 -8.88
N ARG A 370 -13.89 2.47 -9.91
CA ARG A 370 -15.36 2.32 -9.76
C ARG A 370 -15.73 1.18 -8.81
N ALA A 371 -15.12 0.01 -8.97
CA ALA A 371 -15.33 -1.12 -8.07
C ALA A 371 -14.95 -0.80 -6.61
N ALA A 372 -13.86 -0.07 -6.38
CA ALA A 372 -13.48 0.36 -5.04
C ALA A 372 -14.43 1.42 -4.43
N LEU A 373 -15.06 2.27 -5.25
CA LEU A 373 -16.14 3.17 -4.82
C LEU A 373 -17.43 2.40 -4.48
N GLU A 374 -17.76 1.35 -5.22
CA GLU A 374 -18.88 0.45 -4.91
C GLU A 374 -18.65 -0.28 -3.56
N VAL A 375 -17.43 -0.75 -3.30
CA VAL A 375 -17.02 -1.32 -2.00
C VAL A 375 -17.14 -0.30 -0.87
N ALA A 376 -16.71 0.95 -1.09
CA ALA A 376 -16.88 2.02 -0.09
C ALA A 376 -18.37 2.29 0.23
N ALA A 377 -19.21 2.34 -0.80
CA ALA A 377 -20.65 2.59 -0.67
C ALA A 377 -21.41 1.41 -0.03
N ALA A 378 -21.01 0.16 -0.31
CA ALA A 378 -21.64 -1.03 0.23
C ALA A 378 -21.43 -1.18 1.75
N HIS A 379 -20.21 -0.90 2.23
CA HIS A 379 -19.89 -1.02 3.67
C HIS A 379 -20.38 0.18 4.49
N GLY A 380 -20.44 1.39 3.92
CA GLY A 380 -20.90 2.59 4.61
C GLY A 380 -20.03 3.02 5.81
N LEU A 381 -18.82 2.46 5.91
CA LEU A 381 -17.83 2.74 6.96
C LEU A 381 -16.80 3.79 6.49
N PRO A 382 -16.15 4.51 7.42
CA PRO A 382 -15.00 5.36 7.11
C PRO A 382 -13.95 4.61 6.27
N CYS A 383 -13.55 5.20 5.15
CA CYS A 383 -12.61 4.58 4.21
C CYS A 383 -11.23 5.25 4.25
N VAL A 384 -10.19 4.48 3.97
CA VAL A 384 -8.83 4.98 3.71
C VAL A 384 -8.27 4.31 2.47
N VAL A 385 -7.77 5.11 1.52
CA VAL A 385 -7.13 4.55 0.32
C VAL A 385 -5.68 4.22 0.64
N SER A 386 -5.21 3.09 0.13
CA SER A 386 -3.82 2.66 0.23
C SER A 386 -3.35 2.09 -1.09
N SER A 387 -2.05 2.19 -1.32
CA SER A 387 -1.35 1.49 -2.40
C SER A 387 -1.20 -0.01 -2.11
N ALA A 388 -0.90 -0.76 -3.17
CA ALA A 388 -0.30 -2.09 -3.15
C ALA A 388 1.13 -2.06 -3.75
N LEU A 389 1.92 -1.03 -3.41
CA LEU A 389 3.30 -0.80 -3.88
C LEU A 389 3.41 -0.72 -5.41
N GLU A 390 2.57 0.10 -6.03
CA GLU A 390 2.58 0.38 -7.47
C GLU A 390 3.74 1.30 -7.91
N SER A 391 3.96 1.41 -9.23
CA SER A 391 4.70 2.52 -9.84
C SER A 391 3.87 3.80 -9.83
N SER A 392 4.38 4.94 -10.34
CA SER A 392 3.56 6.14 -10.50
C SER A 392 2.29 5.91 -11.34
N VAL A 393 2.26 4.96 -12.27
CA VAL A 393 1.05 4.66 -13.08
C VAL A 393 -0.06 4.04 -12.22
N GLY A 394 0.22 2.96 -11.48
CA GLY A 394 -0.77 2.36 -10.59
C GLY A 394 -1.11 3.25 -9.37
N LEU A 395 -0.16 4.05 -8.90
CA LEU A 395 -0.42 5.07 -7.87
C LEU A 395 -1.37 6.17 -8.36
N ALA A 396 -1.37 6.51 -9.66
CA ALA A 396 -2.32 7.48 -10.20
C ALA A 396 -3.79 6.98 -10.10
N ALA A 397 -4.02 5.67 -10.28
CA ALA A 397 -5.34 5.07 -10.06
C ALA A 397 -5.74 5.10 -8.57
N GLY A 398 -4.81 4.81 -7.66
CA GLY A 398 -5.00 4.98 -6.21
C GLY A 398 -5.33 6.43 -5.81
N LEU A 399 -4.63 7.39 -6.43
CA LEU A 399 -4.84 8.82 -6.24
C LEU A 399 -6.19 9.28 -6.80
N ALA A 400 -6.64 8.73 -7.93
CA ALA A 400 -7.95 9.00 -8.50
C ALA A 400 -9.10 8.48 -7.62
N LEU A 401 -8.99 7.28 -7.03
CA LEU A 401 -9.95 6.80 -6.02
C LEU A 401 -10.01 7.76 -4.81
N ALA A 402 -8.85 8.14 -4.26
CA ALA A 402 -8.78 9.08 -3.15
C ALA A 402 -9.33 10.47 -3.53
N ALA A 403 -9.24 10.86 -4.80
CA ALA A 403 -9.79 12.11 -5.29
C ALA A 403 -11.31 12.06 -5.54
N ALA A 404 -11.88 10.88 -5.82
CA ALA A 404 -13.31 10.67 -6.12
C ALA A 404 -14.18 10.35 -4.89
N LEU A 405 -13.61 9.83 -3.79
CA LEU A 405 -14.35 9.55 -2.55
C LEU A 405 -15.04 10.82 -1.98
N PRO A 406 -16.24 10.72 -1.34
CA PRO A 406 -16.91 11.89 -0.77
C PRO A 406 -16.07 12.62 0.28
N GLU A 407 -15.40 11.87 1.15
CA GLU A 407 -14.53 12.39 2.22
C GLU A 407 -13.25 11.56 2.35
N LEU A 408 -12.23 12.14 3.01
CA LEU A 408 -10.99 11.48 3.38
C LEU A 408 -10.71 11.75 4.88
N PRO A 409 -11.36 11.02 5.81
CA PRO A 409 -11.11 11.17 7.25
C PRO A 409 -9.70 10.73 7.68
N PHE A 410 -8.97 10.05 6.79
CA PHE A 410 -7.63 9.52 7.01
C PHE A 410 -6.71 9.88 5.84
N ALA A 411 -5.49 10.34 6.15
CA ALA A 411 -4.42 10.47 5.15
C ALA A 411 -4.14 9.10 4.48
N CYS A 412 -3.94 9.09 3.16
CA CYS A 412 -3.93 7.89 2.34
C CYS A 412 -2.53 7.22 2.24
N GLY A 413 -2.51 5.90 2.16
CA GLY A 413 -1.30 5.07 2.05
C GLY A 413 -0.66 5.07 0.66
N LEU A 414 -0.59 6.22 -0.01
CA LEU A 414 -0.08 6.37 -1.38
C LEU A 414 1.39 6.83 -1.44
N GLY A 415 2.01 7.17 -0.30
CA GLY A 415 3.42 7.57 -0.20
C GLY A 415 4.45 6.44 -0.41
N THR A 416 4.09 5.32 -1.04
CA THR A 416 4.95 4.14 -1.19
C THR A 416 6.04 4.28 -2.25
N LEU A 417 5.96 5.23 -3.17
CA LEU A 417 6.97 5.38 -4.23
C LEU A 417 8.39 5.62 -3.66
N ALA A 418 8.47 6.20 -2.46
CA ALA A 418 9.72 6.35 -1.71
C ALA A 418 10.44 5.02 -1.41
N LEU A 419 9.72 3.89 -1.38
CA LEU A 419 10.28 2.55 -1.14
C LEU A 419 10.97 1.96 -2.37
N LEU A 420 10.67 2.44 -3.58
CA LEU A 420 11.26 1.96 -4.85
C LEU A 420 12.55 2.71 -5.17
N THR A 421 13.53 2.05 -5.80
CA THR A 421 14.78 2.69 -6.23
C THR A 421 14.58 3.52 -7.50
N GLY A 422 13.91 2.94 -8.51
CA GLY A 422 13.47 3.58 -9.74
C GLY A 422 11.96 3.81 -9.79
N ASP A 423 11.49 4.36 -10.91
CA ASP A 423 10.08 4.51 -11.27
C ASP A 423 9.96 4.65 -12.78
N VAL A 424 8.77 4.35 -13.33
CA VAL A 424 8.46 4.33 -14.76
C VAL A 424 8.34 5.73 -15.39
N ALA A 425 8.30 6.79 -14.57
CA ALA A 425 8.12 8.18 -14.99
C ALA A 425 9.23 9.12 -14.44
N SER A 426 9.42 10.26 -15.11
CA SER A 426 10.24 11.38 -14.66
C SER A 426 9.47 12.33 -13.74
N ASP A 427 8.22 12.66 -14.07
CA ASP A 427 7.29 13.39 -13.21
C ASP A 427 6.57 12.42 -12.24
N ARG A 428 7.34 11.98 -11.24
CA ARG A 428 6.98 10.94 -10.26
C ARG A 428 5.93 11.40 -9.25
N LEU A 429 5.03 10.51 -8.84
CA LEU A 429 4.09 10.74 -7.73
C LEU A 429 4.78 10.61 -6.35
N VAL A 430 5.71 11.52 -6.08
CA VAL A 430 6.34 11.69 -4.76
C VAL A 430 5.56 12.73 -3.96
N PRO A 431 5.24 12.48 -2.66
CA PRO A 431 4.57 13.46 -1.82
C PRO A 431 5.38 14.74 -1.61
N VAL A 432 4.70 15.88 -1.55
CA VAL A 432 5.24 17.18 -1.13
C VAL A 432 4.37 17.70 0.00
N ASP A 433 4.99 18.15 1.11
CA ASP A 433 4.32 18.65 2.31
C ASP A 433 3.16 17.75 2.82
N GLY A 434 3.36 16.43 2.72
CA GLY A 434 2.39 15.43 3.17
C GLY A 434 1.20 15.20 2.23
N ALA A 435 1.24 15.66 0.98
CA ALA A 435 0.16 15.50 0.01
C ALA A 435 0.65 15.09 -1.40
N LEU A 436 -0.27 14.54 -2.19
CA LEU A 436 -0.12 14.32 -3.63
C LEU A 436 -1.11 15.23 -4.39
N VAL A 437 -0.66 15.82 -5.50
CA VAL A 437 -1.51 16.59 -6.43
C VAL A 437 -2.13 15.63 -7.43
N VAL A 438 -3.45 15.72 -7.63
CA VAL A 438 -4.21 14.82 -8.51
C VAL A 438 -3.92 15.18 -9.97
N ARG A 439 -3.22 14.29 -10.67
CA ARG A 439 -2.84 14.43 -12.09
C ARG A 439 -2.68 13.07 -12.76
N ALA A 440 -2.64 13.07 -14.09
CA ALA A 440 -2.20 11.92 -14.88
C ALA A 440 -0.67 11.72 -14.78
N VAL A 441 -0.21 10.56 -15.25
CA VAL A 441 1.20 10.16 -15.32
C VAL A 441 1.44 9.55 -16.70
N GLU A 442 2.47 10.02 -17.42
CA GLU A 442 2.99 9.34 -18.61
C GLU A 442 4.30 8.62 -18.22
N PRO A 443 4.46 7.31 -18.49
CA PRO A 443 5.66 6.56 -18.18
C PRO A 443 6.75 6.78 -19.25
N ASP A 444 7.49 7.87 -19.15
CA ASP A 444 8.57 8.25 -20.07
C ASP A 444 9.94 7.59 -19.74
N ARG A 445 10.02 6.75 -18.69
CA ARG A 445 11.25 6.10 -18.22
C ARG A 445 11.19 4.57 -18.26
N LEU A 446 10.31 4.00 -19.08
CA LEU A 446 10.08 2.55 -19.24
C LEU A 446 11.37 1.74 -19.48
N ASP A 447 12.35 2.30 -20.18
CA ASP A 447 13.58 1.61 -20.53
C ASP A 447 14.60 1.57 -19.37
N ASP A 448 14.54 2.51 -18.41
CA ASP A 448 15.39 2.54 -17.21
C ASP A 448 15.03 1.43 -16.21
N VAL A 449 13.79 0.94 -16.27
CA VAL A 449 13.21 -0.07 -15.37
C VAL A 449 12.67 -1.27 -16.13
N ALA A 450 13.17 -1.51 -17.36
CA ALA A 450 12.77 -2.65 -18.17
C ALA A 450 13.13 -3.98 -17.47
N ALA A 451 12.18 -4.91 -17.45
CA ALA A 451 12.41 -6.24 -16.89
C ALA A 451 13.43 -7.06 -17.72
N ASP A 452 14.12 -7.98 -17.05
CA ASP A 452 14.97 -8.96 -17.74
C ASP A 452 14.14 -9.94 -18.61
N PRO A 453 14.74 -10.63 -19.60
CA PRO A 453 14.01 -11.51 -20.52
C PRO A 453 13.28 -12.70 -19.88
N ASP A 454 13.64 -13.12 -18.66
CA ASP A 454 12.97 -14.19 -17.94
C ASP A 454 11.79 -13.66 -17.12
N THR A 455 11.95 -12.48 -16.50
CA THR A 455 10.86 -11.76 -15.81
C THR A 455 9.80 -11.26 -16.79
N ASP A 456 10.18 -10.68 -17.93
CA ASP A 456 9.24 -10.29 -19.00
C ASP A 456 8.41 -11.49 -19.50
N ARG A 457 9.09 -12.58 -19.86
CA ARG A 457 8.46 -13.82 -20.34
C ARG A 457 7.51 -14.43 -19.31
N ARG A 458 7.87 -14.42 -18.01
CA ARG A 458 7.00 -14.87 -16.92
C ARG A 458 5.76 -13.99 -16.75
N TRP A 459 5.91 -12.67 -16.89
CA TRP A 459 4.80 -11.74 -16.77
C TRP A 459 3.81 -11.82 -17.93
N ARG A 460 4.31 -11.90 -19.19
CA ARG A 460 3.44 -12.12 -20.36
C ARG A 460 2.66 -13.43 -20.23
N ALA A 461 3.34 -14.52 -19.90
CA ALA A 461 2.69 -15.82 -19.69
C ALA A 461 1.69 -15.85 -18.51
N ARG A 462 1.78 -14.92 -17.54
CA ARG A 462 0.76 -14.73 -16.48
C ARG A 462 -0.40 -13.88 -16.98
N LEU A 463 -0.12 -12.76 -17.64
CA LEU A 463 -1.13 -11.89 -18.24
C LEU A 463 -2.05 -12.67 -19.20
N ASP A 464 -1.47 -13.50 -20.08
CA ASP A 464 -2.24 -14.28 -21.04
C ASP A 464 -3.23 -15.25 -20.36
N ARG A 465 -2.87 -15.86 -19.23
CA ARG A 465 -3.78 -16.74 -18.46
C ARG A 465 -4.85 -15.95 -17.72
N VAL A 466 -4.48 -14.84 -17.10
CA VAL A 466 -5.38 -13.98 -16.31
C VAL A 466 -6.40 -13.28 -17.21
N ALA A 467 -6.00 -12.85 -18.41
CA ALA A 467 -6.85 -12.15 -19.35
C ALA A 467 -7.74 -13.07 -20.20
N ALA A 468 -7.42 -14.37 -20.29
CA ALA A 468 -8.20 -15.36 -21.05
C ALA A 468 -9.23 -16.13 -20.20
N SER A 469 -9.49 -15.70 -18.96
CA SER A 469 -10.27 -16.45 -17.95
C SER A 469 -11.35 -15.65 -17.23
#